data_AF-A0A662BVM5-F1
#
_entry.id   AF-A0A662BVM5-F1
#
_cell.length_a   1.000
_cell.length_b   1.000
_cell.length_c   1.000
_cell.angle_alpha   90.00
_cell.angle_beta   90.00
_cell.angle_gamma   90.00
#
_symmetry.space_group_name_H-M   'P 1'
#
loop_
_entity.id
_entity.type
_entity.pdbx_description
1 polymer ?
#
loop_
_entity_poly.entity_id
_entity_poly.type
_entity_poly.pdbx_seq_one_letter_code
_entity_poly.pdbx_strand_id
1 'polypeptide(L)'
;MNKSLNNYLFLILLVFPFLNSCNTGPVDTISKSIHTVDDIETIDSNLVKPNDYTSVVSLKNLDVKEKKQKFISMILPAILVAKINLLDIQNNVKELIKQDTSKLSNKNKIYLSNLLKKYKAKSFDQLLLRLNTHPNSIVLAQSAIESGWGTSRFFLEANNIFGIWSFNKNDDRIQAKSHRNGKATYLKKYSNLSTSIQDYFVTIGRGPYNDFRIQRTKTNNPYKLVTYLLSYSELGEEYVKQLQLVIKKNNLTKYDNYQIDPKYLNKENLIIKKIDEVFEFEFEEKIEVEQNNDSIKHDIKNSEKQDKNPTVKIEKPIKEAPKTSTKEFESDIPDFGMIKDVNEKKRQFFSYMRPKIIAENEKVLFERDFVLKMQIKLNENKEFNADETKELKKLMVDYRIDNRDVSKSKTFKELLIHIDIIPLELALTQAALESAWGTSYFARKANNIFGQWCFTPGCGVVPKRRPAGETHEVAIFDNVNLSVRYYLKFLNSHPLFSKLRKARLKNRKKDEYPNAYDMSGGLSAYSARGNDYIAELRSMIKTNQKYMGL
;
A
#
# COMPACT_ATOMS: atom_id res chain seq x y z
N MET A 1 -84.38 7.01 -41.17
CA MET A 1 -84.76 7.81 -39.98
C MET A 1 -83.92 7.37 -38.80
N ASN A 2 -83.06 8.27 -38.33
CA ASN A 2 -82.64 8.52 -36.94
C ASN A 2 -82.23 7.39 -35.97
N LYS A 3 -80.99 7.59 -35.48
CA LYS A 3 -80.36 7.32 -34.16
C LYS A 3 -79.35 6.16 -34.17
N SER A 4 -78.04 6.40 -34.27
CA SER A 4 -77.14 7.14 -33.36
C SER A 4 -77.22 6.64 -31.92
N LEU A 5 -76.28 5.75 -31.54
CA LEU A 5 -75.71 5.72 -30.21
C LEU A 5 -74.18 5.52 -30.34
N ASN A 6 -73.46 6.52 -29.84
CA ASN A 6 -72.01 6.68 -29.86
C ASN A 6 -71.31 5.62 -28.99
N ASN A 7 -70.32 4.92 -29.56
CA ASN A 7 -69.21 4.38 -28.78
C ASN A 7 -68.09 5.43 -28.77
N TYR A 8 -67.84 6.03 -27.62
CA TYR A 8 -66.70 6.92 -27.40
C TYR A 8 -65.40 6.10 -27.46
N LEU A 9 -64.73 6.15 -28.61
CA LEU A 9 -63.33 5.81 -28.75
C LEU A 9 -62.53 6.92 -28.05
N PHE A 10 -62.16 6.72 -26.79
CA PHE A 10 -61.25 7.61 -26.07
C PHE A 10 -59.85 7.49 -26.69
N LEU A 11 -59.56 8.37 -27.64
CA LEU A 11 -58.25 8.61 -28.18
C LEU A 11 -57.41 9.26 -27.05
N ILE A 12 -56.76 8.44 -26.21
CA ILE A 12 -55.75 8.92 -25.28
C ILE A 12 -54.54 9.33 -26.13
N LEU A 13 -54.52 10.62 -26.50
CA LEU A 13 -53.31 11.34 -26.87
C LEU A 13 -52.38 11.26 -25.66
N LEU A 14 -51.52 10.23 -25.64
CA LEU A 14 -50.32 10.21 -24.81
C LEU A 14 -49.40 11.31 -25.34
N VAL A 15 -49.68 12.53 -24.90
CA VAL A 15 -48.69 13.60 -24.83
C VAL A 15 -47.60 13.05 -23.93
N PHE A 16 -46.58 12.43 -24.52
CA PHE A 16 -45.32 12.20 -23.85
C PHE A 16 -44.83 13.57 -23.41
N PRO A 17 -44.82 13.90 -22.11
CA PRO A 17 -44.03 15.03 -21.70
C PRO A 17 -42.60 14.58 -22.02
N PHE A 18 -41.92 15.34 -22.87
CA PHE A 18 -40.47 15.37 -22.88
C PHE A 18 -40.06 15.80 -21.46
N LEU A 19 -40.02 14.84 -20.53
CA LEU A 19 -39.25 14.94 -19.32
C LEU A 19 -37.82 14.94 -19.81
N ASN A 20 -37.30 16.16 -19.99
CA ASN A 20 -35.88 16.43 -19.88
C ASN A 20 -35.41 15.69 -18.63
N SER A 21 -34.79 14.53 -18.82
CA SER A 21 -34.07 13.81 -17.78
C SER A 21 -32.90 14.72 -17.40
N CYS A 22 -33.17 15.69 -16.53
CA CYS A 22 -32.18 16.29 -15.70
C CYS A 22 -31.70 15.13 -14.84
N ASN A 23 -30.57 14.54 -15.23
CA ASN A 23 -30.01 13.37 -14.59
C ASN A 23 -29.63 13.80 -13.16
N THR A 24 -30.54 13.61 -12.20
CA THR A 24 -30.30 13.93 -10.80
C THR A 24 -29.22 12.97 -10.31
N GLY A 25 -28.13 13.52 -9.76
CA GLY A 25 -27.01 12.71 -9.29
C GLY A 25 -27.46 11.71 -8.21
N PRO A 26 -26.60 10.77 -7.80
CA PRO A 26 -26.93 9.76 -6.78
C PRO A 26 -27.25 10.34 -5.38
N VAL A 27 -27.05 11.64 -5.17
CA VAL A 27 -27.31 12.36 -3.91
C VAL A 27 -27.98 13.69 -4.22
N ASP A 28 -29.03 14.00 -3.48
CA ASP A 28 -29.69 15.31 -3.49
C ASP A 28 -28.92 16.28 -2.58
N THR A 29 -27.96 17.00 -3.17
CA THR A 29 -27.11 17.96 -2.46
C THR A 29 -27.86 19.22 -2.08
N ILE A 30 -27.60 19.76 -0.89
CA ILE A 30 -28.12 21.05 -0.45
C ILE A 30 -27.06 22.12 -0.74
N SER A 31 -27.25 22.90 -1.80
CA SER A 31 -26.35 24.00 -2.16
C SER A 31 -26.48 25.15 -1.15
N LYS A 32 -25.36 25.56 -0.53
CA LYS A 32 -25.32 26.64 0.47
C LYS A 32 -24.16 27.61 0.24
N SER A 33 -24.38 28.89 0.46
CA SER A 33 -23.31 29.90 0.52
C SER A 33 -22.97 30.18 1.99
N ILE A 34 -21.70 30.32 2.33
CA ILE A 34 -21.25 30.70 3.68
C ILE A 34 -20.89 32.18 3.63
N HIS A 35 -21.65 33.00 4.35
CA HIS A 35 -21.39 34.43 4.54
C HIS A 35 -20.73 34.72 5.88
N THR A 36 -21.03 33.89 6.88
CA THR A 36 -20.45 33.95 8.23
C THR A 36 -20.13 32.54 8.74
N VAL A 37 -19.35 32.43 9.82
CA VAL A 37 -18.99 31.14 10.43
C VAL A 37 -20.21 30.39 10.99
N ASP A 38 -21.31 31.09 11.25
CA ASP A 38 -22.55 30.51 11.78
C ASP A 38 -23.36 29.75 10.72
N ASP A 39 -23.15 30.07 9.43
CA ASP A 39 -23.77 29.33 8.31
C ASP A 39 -23.22 27.90 8.16
N ILE A 40 -22.13 27.59 8.87
CA ILE A 40 -21.53 26.25 8.92
C ILE A 40 -22.30 25.39 9.91
N GLU A 41 -23.04 24.42 9.38
CA GLU A 41 -23.87 23.50 10.15
C GLU A 41 -23.00 22.44 10.86
N THR A 42 -23.29 22.17 12.13
CA THR A 42 -22.58 21.16 12.90
C THR A 42 -22.94 19.74 12.44
N ILE A 43 -22.03 18.80 12.67
CA ILE A 43 -22.26 17.39 12.38
C ILE A 43 -22.43 16.66 13.70
N ASP A 44 -23.68 16.39 14.05
CA ASP A 44 -24.06 15.88 15.38
C ASP A 44 -24.32 14.36 15.37
N SER A 45 -24.30 13.73 14.20
CA SER A 45 -24.45 12.27 14.04
C SER A 45 -23.55 11.73 12.93
N ASN A 46 -23.44 10.40 12.83
CA ASN A 46 -22.75 9.72 11.73
C ASN A 46 -23.54 9.74 10.41
N LEU A 47 -24.81 10.19 10.43
CA LEU A 47 -25.64 10.44 9.27
C LEU A 47 -25.59 11.94 8.93
N VAL A 48 -24.94 12.26 7.82
CA VAL A 48 -24.55 13.63 7.45
C VAL A 48 -25.51 14.20 6.41
N LYS A 49 -25.96 15.43 6.61
CA LYS A 49 -26.69 16.19 5.57
C LYS A 49 -25.71 16.58 4.46
N PRO A 50 -26.05 16.40 3.17
CA PRO A 50 -25.14 16.67 2.06
C PRO A 50 -25.09 18.17 1.71
N ASN A 51 -24.73 19.01 2.69
CA ASN A 51 -24.48 20.43 2.45
C ASN A 51 -23.26 20.58 1.53
N ASP A 52 -23.44 21.14 0.35
CA ASP A 52 -22.35 21.40 -0.60
C ASP A 52 -22.17 22.91 -0.75
N TYR A 53 -21.11 23.41 -0.13
CA TYR A 53 -20.91 24.85 0.00
C TYR A 53 -20.32 25.44 -1.28
N THR A 54 -20.95 26.51 -1.79
CA THR A 54 -20.57 27.24 -3.01
C THR A 54 -19.62 28.40 -2.74
N SER A 55 -19.51 28.82 -1.48
CA SER A 55 -18.59 29.82 -0.99
C SER A 55 -18.19 29.47 0.45
N VAL A 56 -17.04 29.98 0.87
CA VAL A 56 -16.48 29.71 2.21
C VAL A 56 -15.95 31.01 2.83
N VAL A 57 -15.84 31.05 4.14
CA VAL A 57 -15.24 32.18 4.88
C VAL A 57 -13.96 31.76 5.60
N SER A 58 -13.11 32.74 5.90
CA SER A 58 -11.87 32.51 6.64
C SER A 58 -12.15 32.09 8.08
N LEU A 59 -11.57 30.97 8.49
CA LEU A 59 -11.66 30.47 9.87
C LEU A 59 -10.49 30.96 10.75
N LYS A 60 -9.71 31.95 10.27
CA LYS A 60 -8.47 32.39 10.92
C LYS A 60 -8.67 32.91 12.34
N ASN A 61 -9.80 33.57 12.59
CA ASN A 61 -10.06 34.31 13.84
C ASN A 61 -10.80 33.47 14.90
N LEU A 62 -11.10 32.20 14.62
CA LEU A 62 -11.73 31.31 15.58
C LEU A 62 -10.68 30.68 16.52
N ASP A 63 -11.13 30.25 17.70
CA ASP A 63 -10.31 29.39 18.56
C ASP A 63 -9.89 28.12 17.82
N VAL A 64 -8.73 27.57 18.16
CA VAL A 64 -8.14 26.42 17.46
C VAL A 64 -9.08 25.21 17.45
N LYS A 65 -9.81 24.95 18.54
CA LYS A 65 -10.75 23.82 18.62
C LYS A 65 -11.96 24.05 17.72
N GLU A 66 -12.55 25.24 17.81
CA GLU A 66 -13.72 25.64 17.02
C GLU A 66 -13.39 25.68 15.52
N LYS A 67 -12.26 26.30 15.15
CA LYS A 67 -11.73 26.33 13.79
C LYS A 67 -11.69 24.94 13.17
N LYS A 68 -11.14 23.96 13.88
CA LYS A 68 -11.02 22.58 13.39
C LYS A 68 -12.37 21.91 13.24
N GLN A 69 -13.28 22.12 14.19
CA GLN A 69 -14.64 21.57 14.13
C GLN A 69 -15.42 22.14 12.95
N LYS A 70 -15.46 23.47 12.81
CA LYS A 70 -16.12 24.16 11.69
C LYS A 70 -15.50 23.77 10.35
N PHE A 71 -14.18 23.63 10.28
CA PHE A 71 -13.51 23.11 9.08
C PHE A 71 -13.99 21.70 8.72
N ILE A 72 -14.02 20.77 9.67
CA ILE A 72 -14.50 19.39 9.41
C ILE A 72 -15.99 19.39 9.01
N SER A 73 -16.83 20.19 9.69
CA SER A 73 -18.25 20.37 9.37
C SER A 73 -18.51 20.83 7.93
N MET A 74 -17.62 21.66 7.40
CA MET A 74 -17.70 22.16 6.03
C MET A 74 -17.18 21.14 5.00
N ILE A 75 -16.10 20.42 5.31
CA ILE A 75 -15.43 19.53 4.34
C ILE A 75 -16.03 18.12 4.31
N LEU A 76 -16.44 17.54 5.44
CA LEU A 76 -16.90 16.16 5.50
C LEU A 76 -18.12 15.87 4.61
N PRO A 77 -19.19 16.70 4.58
CA PRO A 77 -20.31 16.47 3.68
C PRO A 77 -19.89 16.42 2.21
N ALA A 78 -19.00 17.35 1.81
CA ALA A 78 -18.47 17.41 0.46
C ALA A 78 -17.61 16.18 0.09
N ILE A 79 -16.85 15.62 1.05
CA ILE A 79 -16.13 14.35 0.86
C ILE A 79 -17.12 13.22 0.56
N LEU A 80 -18.17 13.11 1.37
CA LEU A 80 -19.15 12.03 1.25
C LEU A 80 -19.92 12.13 -0.07
N VAL A 81 -20.34 13.33 -0.47
CA VAL A 81 -20.96 13.59 -1.78
C VAL A 81 -20.02 13.20 -2.93
N ALA A 82 -18.75 13.62 -2.89
CA ALA A 82 -17.77 13.28 -3.92
C ALA A 82 -17.53 11.76 -4.02
N LYS A 83 -17.46 11.06 -2.89
CA LYS A 83 -17.28 9.60 -2.84
C LYS A 83 -18.50 8.86 -3.39
N ILE A 84 -19.73 9.29 -3.07
CA ILE A 84 -20.94 8.66 -3.61
C ILE A 84 -21.01 8.85 -5.13
N ASN A 85 -20.69 10.03 -5.64
CA ASN A 85 -20.60 10.28 -7.08
C ASN A 85 -19.57 9.38 -7.78
N LEU A 86 -18.41 9.13 -7.15
CA LEU A 86 -17.40 8.20 -7.68
C LEU A 86 -17.85 6.75 -7.66
N LEU A 87 -18.55 6.32 -6.61
CA LEU A 87 -19.12 4.98 -6.51
C LEU A 87 -20.21 4.76 -7.57
N ASP A 88 -21.06 5.75 -7.82
CA ASP A 88 -22.06 5.71 -8.88
C ASP A 88 -21.43 5.56 -10.27
N ILE A 89 -20.38 6.34 -10.55
CA ILE A 89 -19.57 6.19 -11.77
C ILE A 89 -18.97 4.78 -11.85
N GLN A 90 -18.41 4.26 -10.75
CA GLN A 90 -17.80 2.94 -10.72
C GLN A 90 -18.83 1.84 -11.03
N ASN A 91 -20.01 1.91 -10.43
CA ASN A 91 -21.09 0.95 -10.66
C ASN A 91 -21.59 1.01 -12.10
N ASN A 92 -21.81 2.21 -12.64
CA ASN A 92 -22.18 2.37 -14.04
C ASN A 92 -21.11 1.78 -14.98
N VAL A 93 -19.82 2.01 -14.71
CA VAL A 93 -18.73 1.36 -15.47
C VAL A 93 -18.82 -0.15 -15.37
N LYS A 94 -18.98 -0.73 -14.16
CA LYS A 94 -19.10 -2.18 -13.95
C LYS A 94 -20.26 -2.77 -14.75
N GLU A 95 -21.44 -2.14 -14.72
CA GLU A 95 -22.62 -2.59 -15.46
C GLU A 95 -22.42 -2.53 -16.98
N LEU A 96 -21.80 -1.46 -17.48
CA LEU A 96 -21.54 -1.32 -18.91
C LEU A 96 -20.49 -2.31 -19.44
N ILE A 97 -19.51 -2.70 -18.63
CA ILE A 97 -18.47 -3.66 -19.06
C ILE A 97 -18.88 -5.13 -18.90
N LYS A 98 -19.93 -5.43 -18.10
CA LYS A 98 -20.57 -6.76 -18.07
C LYS A 98 -21.26 -7.08 -19.39
N GLN A 99 -21.77 -6.06 -20.09
CA GLN A 99 -22.38 -6.20 -21.40
C GLN A 99 -21.30 -6.43 -22.47
N ASP A 100 -21.68 -7.05 -23.59
CA ASP A 100 -20.83 -7.09 -24.77
C ASP A 100 -20.53 -5.65 -25.23
N THR A 101 -19.30 -5.20 -24.97
CA THR A 101 -18.87 -3.83 -25.26
C THR A 101 -19.04 -3.42 -26.73
N SER A 102 -19.10 -4.38 -27.66
CA SER A 102 -19.39 -4.12 -29.08
C SER A 102 -20.83 -3.65 -29.30
N LYS A 103 -21.77 -4.10 -28.46
CA LYS A 103 -23.20 -3.81 -28.51
C LYS A 103 -23.62 -2.57 -27.71
N LEU A 104 -22.69 -1.93 -26.99
CA LEU A 104 -22.98 -0.69 -26.27
C LEU A 104 -23.41 0.43 -27.21
N SER A 105 -24.39 1.22 -26.76
CA SER A 105 -24.82 2.44 -27.45
C SER A 105 -23.66 3.42 -27.65
N ASN A 106 -23.71 4.26 -28.68
CA ASN A 106 -22.68 5.28 -28.93
C ASN A 106 -22.49 6.22 -27.73
N LYS A 107 -23.59 6.57 -27.03
CA LYS A 107 -23.55 7.35 -25.79
C LYS A 107 -22.69 6.68 -24.71
N ASN A 108 -22.88 5.37 -24.49
CA ASN A 108 -22.14 4.62 -23.48
C ASN A 108 -20.66 4.43 -23.88
N LYS A 109 -20.39 4.21 -25.16
CA LYS A 109 -19.01 4.15 -25.70
C LYS A 109 -18.27 5.48 -25.49
N ILE A 110 -18.92 6.61 -25.79
CA ILE A 110 -18.36 7.96 -25.55
C ILE A 110 -18.14 8.21 -24.06
N TYR A 111 -19.11 7.83 -23.21
CA TYR A 111 -18.99 7.95 -21.75
C TYR A 111 -17.76 7.20 -21.22
N LEU A 112 -17.61 5.92 -21.57
CA LEU A 112 -16.46 5.09 -21.16
C LEU A 112 -15.14 5.63 -21.71
N SER A 113 -15.11 6.05 -22.98
CA SER A 113 -13.93 6.66 -23.60
C SER A 113 -13.50 7.95 -22.88
N ASN A 114 -14.46 8.81 -22.53
CA ASN A 114 -14.20 10.02 -21.76
C ASN A 114 -13.67 9.71 -20.37
N LEU A 115 -14.16 8.65 -19.70
CA LEU A 115 -13.61 8.21 -18.41
C LEU A 115 -12.21 7.65 -18.53
N LEU A 116 -11.90 6.82 -19.53
CA LEU A 116 -10.54 6.33 -19.79
C LEU A 116 -9.58 7.50 -20.02
N LYS A 117 -9.96 8.47 -20.86
CA LYS A 117 -9.19 9.68 -21.12
C LYS A 117 -9.03 10.53 -19.88
N LYS A 118 -10.13 10.79 -19.15
CA LYS A 118 -10.13 11.53 -17.89
C LYS A 118 -9.19 10.83 -16.92
N TYR A 119 -9.36 9.57 -16.58
CA TYR A 119 -8.48 8.92 -15.61
C TYR A 119 -7.13 8.50 -16.14
N LYS A 120 -6.79 8.74 -17.42
CA LYS A 120 -5.57 8.27 -18.11
C LYS A 120 -5.37 6.75 -18.01
N ALA A 121 -6.46 5.98 -18.07
CA ALA A 121 -6.46 4.53 -17.95
C ALA A 121 -6.39 3.86 -19.34
N LYS A 122 -5.68 2.73 -19.42
CA LYS A 122 -5.47 1.93 -20.63
C LYS A 122 -6.45 0.76 -20.75
N SER A 123 -7.12 0.38 -19.66
CA SER A 123 -8.10 -0.70 -19.59
C SER A 123 -9.19 -0.36 -18.58
N PHE A 124 -10.31 -1.08 -18.65
CA PHE A 124 -11.41 -0.92 -17.68
C PHE A 124 -11.01 -1.33 -16.26
N ASP A 125 -10.19 -2.38 -16.08
CA ASP A 125 -9.65 -2.76 -14.77
C ASP A 125 -8.80 -1.62 -14.17
N GLN A 126 -7.96 -1.00 -15.01
CA GLN A 126 -7.18 0.15 -14.56
C GLN A 126 -8.07 1.35 -14.26
N LEU A 127 -9.16 1.57 -15.02
CA LEU A 127 -10.13 2.62 -14.74
C LEU A 127 -10.81 2.39 -13.38
N LEU A 128 -11.31 1.18 -13.12
CA LEU A 128 -11.95 0.81 -11.86
C LEU A 128 -11.00 0.99 -10.66
N LEU A 129 -9.74 0.57 -10.78
CA LEU A 129 -8.72 0.79 -9.75
C LEU A 129 -8.49 2.29 -9.45
N ARG A 130 -8.56 3.15 -10.48
CA ARG A 130 -8.38 4.60 -10.35
C ARG A 130 -9.62 5.30 -9.80
N LEU A 131 -10.81 4.78 -10.06
CA LEU A 131 -12.10 5.25 -9.53
C LEU A 131 -12.30 4.93 -8.04
N ASN A 132 -11.57 3.96 -7.48
CA ASN A 132 -11.65 3.65 -6.04
C ASN A 132 -11.45 4.90 -5.17
N THR A 133 -12.15 4.93 -4.04
CA THR A 133 -12.00 5.97 -3.02
C THR A 133 -11.09 5.47 -1.89
N HIS A 134 -10.91 6.28 -0.84
CA HIS A 134 -10.10 5.93 0.34
C HIS A 134 -10.69 6.58 1.60
N PRO A 135 -10.18 6.28 2.81
CA PRO A 135 -10.76 6.74 4.07
C PRO A 135 -10.93 8.26 4.16
N ASN A 136 -12.04 8.69 4.78
CA ASN A 136 -12.40 10.11 4.94
C ASN A 136 -11.34 10.86 5.74
N SER A 137 -10.71 10.19 6.71
CA SER A 137 -9.64 10.71 7.55
C SER A 137 -8.42 11.17 6.76
N ILE A 138 -8.05 10.45 5.69
CA ILE A 138 -6.96 10.86 4.80
C ILE A 138 -7.35 12.12 4.03
N VAL A 139 -8.55 12.15 3.45
CA VAL A 139 -9.01 13.28 2.65
C VAL A 139 -9.13 14.53 3.52
N LEU A 140 -9.74 14.43 4.71
CA LEU A 140 -9.82 15.51 5.70
C LEU A 140 -8.43 16.03 6.10
N ALA A 141 -7.47 15.13 6.35
CA ALA A 141 -6.12 15.53 6.74
C ALA A 141 -5.39 16.27 5.60
N GLN A 142 -5.49 15.77 4.36
CA GLN A 142 -4.94 16.45 3.20
C GLN A 142 -5.62 17.80 2.99
N SER A 143 -6.96 17.86 3.03
CA SER A 143 -7.70 19.12 2.95
C SER A 143 -7.24 20.13 4.01
N ALA A 144 -7.02 19.68 5.26
CA ALA A 144 -6.54 20.53 6.32
C ALA A 144 -5.13 21.07 6.06
N ILE A 145 -4.20 20.22 5.61
CA ILE A 145 -2.82 20.63 5.30
C ILE A 145 -2.80 21.59 4.10
N GLU A 146 -3.42 21.19 2.97
CA GLU A 146 -3.35 21.95 1.72
C GLU A 146 -4.08 23.32 1.80
N SER A 147 -5.16 23.40 2.59
CA SER A 147 -5.91 24.65 2.77
C SER A 147 -5.47 25.48 3.97
N GLY A 148 -4.52 24.99 4.79
CA GLY A 148 -4.15 25.61 6.06
C GLY A 148 -5.29 25.66 7.08
N TRP A 149 -6.13 24.61 7.11
CA TRP A 149 -7.38 24.56 7.87
C TRP A 149 -8.35 25.69 7.48
N GLY A 150 -8.54 25.90 6.17
CA GLY A 150 -9.51 26.85 5.64
C GLY A 150 -9.06 28.32 5.65
N THR A 151 -7.75 28.59 5.69
CA THR A 151 -7.21 29.96 5.66
C THR A 151 -6.46 30.32 4.38
N SER A 152 -6.19 29.33 3.52
CA SER A 152 -5.53 29.54 2.23
C SER A 152 -6.38 30.43 1.32
N ARG A 153 -5.73 31.38 0.65
CA ARG A 153 -6.38 32.27 -0.33
C ARG A 153 -7.15 31.49 -1.39
N PHE A 154 -6.56 30.42 -1.94
CA PHE A 154 -7.18 29.66 -3.03
C PHE A 154 -8.37 28.83 -2.56
N PHE A 155 -8.37 28.44 -1.28
CA PHE A 155 -9.56 27.85 -0.67
C PHE A 155 -10.68 28.90 -0.57
N LEU A 156 -10.36 30.10 -0.09
CA LEU A 156 -11.34 31.17 0.16
C LEU A 156 -11.92 31.80 -1.11
N GLU A 157 -11.08 32.13 -2.09
CA GLU A 157 -11.48 32.87 -3.28
C GLU A 157 -11.92 31.94 -4.44
N ALA A 158 -11.57 30.66 -4.36
CA ALA A 158 -11.73 29.74 -5.49
C ALA A 158 -12.25 28.34 -5.13
N ASN A 159 -12.64 28.08 -3.87
CA ASN A 159 -13.05 26.76 -3.38
C ASN A 159 -12.02 25.66 -3.69
N ASN A 160 -10.75 26.01 -3.90
CA ASN A 160 -9.69 25.08 -4.29
C ASN A 160 -8.98 24.57 -3.05
N ILE A 161 -9.47 23.46 -2.51
CA ILE A 161 -9.01 22.86 -1.25
C ILE A 161 -7.56 22.38 -1.34
N PHE A 162 -7.17 21.82 -2.49
CA PHE A 162 -5.92 21.08 -2.67
C PHE A 162 -4.87 21.82 -3.51
N GLY A 163 -5.09 23.10 -3.81
CA GLY A 163 -4.16 23.91 -4.61
C GLY A 163 -3.96 23.40 -6.04
N ILE A 164 -4.98 22.80 -6.66
CA ILE A 164 -4.85 22.17 -7.98
C ILE A 164 -4.60 23.24 -9.06
N TRP A 165 -3.50 23.08 -9.79
CA TRP A 165 -3.10 23.94 -10.91
C TRP A 165 -4.06 23.83 -12.10
N SER A 166 -4.29 24.95 -12.79
CA SER A 166 -4.98 25.00 -14.07
C SER A 166 -3.98 25.24 -15.20
N PHE A 167 -3.96 24.33 -16.17
CA PHE A 167 -3.15 24.44 -17.40
C PHE A 167 -4.00 24.77 -18.64
N ASN A 168 -5.32 24.75 -18.50
CA ASN A 168 -6.28 25.03 -19.57
C ASN A 168 -6.83 26.45 -19.40
N LYS A 169 -6.86 27.24 -20.49
CA LYS A 169 -7.35 28.62 -20.45
C LYS A 169 -8.86 28.74 -20.29
N ASN A 170 -9.59 27.67 -20.61
CA ASN A 170 -11.05 27.62 -20.54
C ASN A 170 -11.56 27.15 -19.17
N ASP A 171 -10.68 26.78 -18.24
CA ASP A 171 -11.10 26.47 -16.87
C ASP A 171 -11.45 27.78 -16.14
N ASP A 172 -12.47 27.75 -15.29
CA ASP A 172 -12.59 28.72 -14.22
C ASP A 172 -11.33 28.65 -13.36
N ARG A 173 -10.64 29.79 -13.20
CA ARG A 173 -9.32 29.82 -12.58
C ARG A 173 -9.00 31.16 -11.95
N ILE A 174 -8.12 31.12 -10.96
CA ILE A 174 -7.60 32.28 -10.26
C ILE A 174 -6.08 32.36 -10.42
N GLN A 175 -5.55 33.57 -10.55
CA GLN A 175 -4.11 33.79 -10.70
C GLN A 175 -3.39 33.77 -9.33
N ALA A 176 -2.23 33.09 -9.29
CA ALA A 176 -1.32 33.15 -8.17
C ALA A 176 -0.67 34.54 -8.04
N LYS A 177 -0.42 35.01 -6.81
CA LYS A 177 0.20 36.34 -6.56
C LYS A 177 1.66 36.42 -7.03
N SER A 178 2.36 35.28 -7.10
CA SER A 178 3.77 35.18 -7.47
C SER A 178 3.95 34.73 -8.92
N HIS A 179 4.91 35.33 -9.63
CA HIS A 179 5.36 34.86 -10.94
C HIS A 179 6.48 33.82 -10.78
N ARG A 180 6.38 32.67 -11.43
CA ARG A 180 7.53 31.77 -11.65
C ARG A 180 8.13 32.13 -13.00
N ASN A 181 9.38 32.59 -13.03
CA ASN A 181 10.11 32.95 -14.25
C ASN A 181 9.35 33.92 -15.18
N GLY A 182 8.70 34.95 -14.61
CA GLY A 182 7.93 35.95 -15.37
C GLY A 182 6.59 35.47 -15.95
N LYS A 183 6.24 34.17 -15.80
CA LYS A 183 4.98 33.62 -16.32
C LYS A 183 3.91 33.54 -15.22
N ALA A 184 2.73 34.09 -15.50
CA ALA A 184 1.57 33.98 -14.63
C ALA A 184 1.15 32.50 -14.47
N THR A 185 0.95 32.09 -13.22
CA THR A 185 0.49 30.75 -12.87
C THR A 185 -0.96 30.81 -12.40
N TYR A 186 -1.74 29.79 -12.75
CA TYR A 186 -3.18 29.74 -12.49
C TYR A 186 -3.56 28.48 -11.72
N LEU A 187 -4.50 28.62 -10.79
CA LEU A 187 -5.10 27.52 -10.05
C LEU A 187 -6.58 27.43 -10.40
N LYS A 188 -7.13 26.23 -10.39
CA LYS A 188 -8.55 26.01 -10.69
C LYS A 188 -9.45 26.71 -9.67
N LYS A 189 -10.61 27.16 -10.14
CA LYS A 189 -11.72 27.64 -9.33
C LYS A 189 -12.88 26.66 -9.48
N TYR A 190 -13.54 26.35 -8.37
CA TYR A 190 -14.64 25.40 -8.32
C TYR A 190 -15.92 26.11 -7.87
N SER A 191 -17.05 25.69 -8.43
CA SER A 191 -18.37 26.20 -8.06
C SER A 191 -18.78 25.81 -6.64
N ASN A 192 -18.30 24.66 -6.15
CA ASN A 192 -18.55 24.15 -4.80
C ASN A 192 -17.42 23.22 -4.33
N LEU A 193 -17.45 22.88 -3.04
CA LEU A 193 -16.41 22.08 -2.39
C LEU A 193 -16.39 20.62 -2.88
N SER A 194 -17.55 20.01 -3.15
CA SER A 194 -17.59 18.62 -3.62
C SER A 194 -16.90 18.45 -4.98
N THR A 195 -17.04 19.43 -5.88
CA THR A 195 -16.35 19.44 -7.19
C THR A 195 -14.83 19.53 -7.04
N SER A 196 -14.34 20.31 -6.06
CA SER A 196 -12.90 20.37 -5.75
C SER A 196 -12.37 19.01 -5.28
N ILE A 197 -13.13 18.31 -4.43
CA ILE A 197 -12.76 16.98 -3.93
C ILE A 197 -12.82 15.91 -5.03
N GLN A 198 -13.79 15.99 -5.94
CA GLN A 198 -13.86 15.11 -7.10
C GLN A 198 -12.60 15.24 -7.98
N ASP A 199 -12.13 16.47 -8.24
CA ASP A 199 -10.91 16.70 -9.03
C ASP A 199 -9.62 16.27 -8.29
N TYR A 200 -9.64 16.32 -6.96
CA TYR A 200 -8.60 15.70 -6.13
C TYR A 200 -8.56 14.17 -6.30
N PHE A 201 -9.70 13.48 -6.28
CA PHE A 201 -9.74 12.03 -6.54
C PHE A 201 -9.28 11.67 -7.94
N VAL A 202 -9.59 12.51 -8.93
CA VAL A 202 -9.04 12.39 -10.28
C VAL A 202 -7.52 12.51 -10.27
N THR A 203 -6.96 13.45 -9.49
CA THR A 203 -5.51 13.66 -9.36
C THR A 203 -4.81 12.46 -8.71
N ILE A 204 -5.33 11.95 -7.59
CA ILE A 204 -4.82 10.73 -6.92
C ILE A 204 -5.04 9.47 -7.79
N GLY A 205 -6.13 9.43 -8.55
CA GLY A 205 -6.41 8.40 -9.53
C GLY A 205 -5.38 8.36 -10.66
N ARG A 206 -4.66 9.46 -10.91
CA ARG A 206 -3.62 9.58 -11.95
C ARG A 206 -2.23 9.60 -11.31
N GLY A 207 -1.20 9.85 -12.13
CA GLY A 207 0.13 10.18 -11.63
C GLY A 207 0.87 9.07 -10.88
N PRO A 208 1.87 9.41 -10.04
CA PRO A 208 2.81 8.47 -9.43
C PRO A 208 2.22 7.62 -8.30
N TYR A 209 0.93 7.77 -7.97
CA TYR A 209 0.28 7.12 -6.81
C TYR A 209 -0.14 5.66 -7.06
N ASN A 210 0.61 4.92 -7.87
CA ASN A 210 0.23 3.55 -8.23
C ASN A 210 0.17 2.62 -7.02
N ASP A 211 1.16 2.69 -6.15
CA ASP A 211 1.20 1.86 -4.95
C ASP A 211 0.09 2.22 -3.98
N PHE A 212 -0.20 3.51 -3.80
CA PHE A 212 -1.36 3.96 -3.01
C PHE A 212 -2.67 3.37 -3.56
N ARG A 213 -2.86 3.41 -4.88
CA ARG A 213 -4.07 2.85 -5.52
C ARG A 213 -4.19 1.33 -5.35
N ILE A 214 -3.08 0.60 -5.38
CA ILE A 214 -3.07 -0.85 -5.12
C ILE A 214 -3.34 -1.14 -3.64
N GLN A 215 -2.78 -0.35 -2.73
CA GLN A 215 -2.86 -0.65 -1.30
C GLN A 215 -4.21 -0.30 -0.69
N ARG A 216 -4.90 0.72 -1.21
CA ARG A 216 -6.29 1.01 -0.82
C ARG A 216 -7.29 -0.07 -1.25
N THR A 217 -6.92 -1.03 -2.10
CA THR A 217 -7.75 -2.23 -2.34
C THR A 217 -7.51 -3.33 -1.30
N LYS A 218 -6.48 -3.21 -0.47
CA LYS A 218 -6.03 -4.24 0.48
C LYS A 218 -6.28 -3.85 1.93
N THR A 219 -6.36 -2.55 2.21
CA THR A 219 -6.58 -2.05 3.55
C THR A 219 -7.28 -0.71 3.52
N ASN A 220 -8.15 -0.49 4.50
CA ASN A 220 -8.75 0.82 4.80
C ASN A 220 -8.03 1.52 5.97
N ASN A 221 -6.89 1.00 6.46
CA ASN A 221 -6.17 1.63 7.56
C ASN A 221 -5.47 2.92 7.07
N PRO A 222 -5.88 4.11 7.52
CA PRO A 222 -5.37 5.36 6.98
C PRO A 222 -3.88 5.55 7.30
N TYR A 223 -3.38 5.05 8.43
CA TYR A 223 -1.96 5.14 8.79
C TYR A 223 -1.05 4.31 7.89
N LYS A 224 -1.56 3.19 7.36
CA LYS A 224 -0.87 2.37 6.35
C LYS A 224 -0.99 2.98 4.97
N LEU A 225 -2.15 3.54 4.61
CA LEU A 225 -2.35 4.10 3.28
C LEU A 225 -1.54 5.36 3.03
N VAL A 226 -1.44 6.27 4.01
CA VAL A 226 -0.68 7.51 3.83
C VAL A 226 0.82 7.30 3.58
N THR A 227 1.39 6.14 3.95
CA THR A 227 2.81 5.85 3.64
C THR A 227 3.09 5.70 2.15
N TYR A 228 2.06 5.49 1.33
CA TYR A 228 2.18 5.41 -0.13
C TYR A 228 1.92 6.76 -0.83
N LEU A 229 1.77 7.86 -0.08
CA LEU A 229 1.57 9.22 -0.60
C LEU A 229 2.86 10.06 -0.62
N LEU A 230 4.04 9.42 -0.58
CA LEU A 230 5.35 10.10 -0.60
C LEU A 230 5.48 11.10 -1.75
N SER A 231 5.07 10.72 -2.95
CA SER A 231 5.16 11.58 -4.14
C SER A 231 4.07 12.66 -4.22
N TYR A 232 3.21 12.81 -3.20
CA TYR A 232 2.15 13.82 -3.20
C TYR A 232 2.68 15.22 -2.93
N SER A 233 3.75 15.32 -2.14
CA SER A 233 4.40 16.58 -1.78
C SER A 233 5.90 16.46 -1.97
N GLU A 234 6.55 17.56 -2.35
CA GLU A 234 8.03 17.65 -2.40
C GLU A 234 8.67 17.41 -1.02
N LEU A 235 7.88 17.56 0.06
CA LEU A 235 8.29 17.22 1.43
C LEU A 235 8.41 15.71 1.68
N GLY A 236 7.91 14.85 0.78
CA GLY A 236 8.11 13.40 0.85
C GLY A 236 7.64 12.76 2.16
N GLU A 237 8.56 12.09 2.87
CA GLU A 237 8.28 11.45 4.16
C GLU A 237 7.74 12.44 5.23
N GLU A 238 8.16 13.70 5.19
CA GLU A 238 7.71 14.69 6.17
C GLU A 238 6.23 15.01 5.99
N TYR A 239 5.75 15.04 4.74
CA TYR A 239 4.32 15.15 4.44
C TYR A 239 3.52 13.96 5.00
N VAL A 240 4.06 12.74 4.88
CA VAL A 240 3.44 11.53 5.44
C VAL A 240 3.35 11.61 6.97
N LYS A 241 4.41 12.05 7.64
CA LYS A 241 4.40 12.26 9.11
C LYS A 241 3.38 13.31 9.50
N GLN A 242 3.31 14.43 8.79
CA GLN A 242 2.31 15.46 9.02
C GLN A 242 0.89 14.93 8.87
N LEU A 243 0.61 14.12 7.83
CA LEU A 243 -0.69 13.47 7.67
C LEU A 243 -1.02 12.57 8.85
N GLN A 244 -0.11 11.67 9.24
CA GLN A 244 -0.33 10.78 10.39
C GLN A 244 -0.58 11.55 11.69
N LEU A 245 0.17 12.66 11.90
CA LEU A 245 0.00 13.53 13.04
C LEU A 245 -1.35 14.26 13.02
N VAL A 246 -1.77 14.81 11.87
CA VAL A 246 -3.06 15.48 11.71
C VAL A 246 -4.20 14.49 11.93
N ILE A 247 -4.13 13.29 11.35
CA ILE A 247 -5.13 12.23 11.56
C ILE A 247 -5.23 11.86 13.04
N LYS A 248 -4.10 11.60 13.70
CA LYS A 248 -4.05 11.17 15.09
C LYS A 248 -4.48 12.26 16.08
N LYS A 249 -3.88 13.46 15.99
CA LYS A 249 -4.13 14.55 16.96
C LYS A 249 -5.56 15.09 16.89
N ASN A 250 -6.23 14.96 15.75
CA ASN A 250 -7.61 15.42 15.58
C ASN A 250 -8.62 14.27 15.56
N ASN A 251 -8.18 13.04 15.87
CA ASN A 251 -9.00 11.82 15.88
C ASN A 251 -9.85 11.68 14.60
N LEU A 252 -9.25 11.88 13.43
CA LEU A 252 -10.00 11.96 12.17
C LEU A 252 -10.55 10.61 11.72
N THR A 253 -9.99 9.49 12.20
CA THR A 253 -10.46 8.14 11.87
C THR A 253 -11.89 7.86 12.32
N LYS A 254 -12.39 8.60 13.31
CA LYS A 254 -13.80 8.50 13.73
C LYS A 254 -14.78 8.85 12.59
N TYR A 255 -14.35 9.66 11.62
CA TYR A 255 -15.16 10.07 10.48
C TYR A 255 -15.17 9.05 9.34
N ASP A 256 -14.38 7.97 9.41
CA ASP A 256 -14.26 7.00 8.31
C ASP A 256 -15.56 6.19 8.08
N ASN A 257 -16.39 6.06 9.11
CA ASN A 257 -17.68 5.35 9.05
C ASN A 257 -18.88 6.30 8.89
N TYR A 258 -18.65 7.60 8.66
CA TYR A 258 -19.73 8.56 8.42
C TYR A 258 -20.27 8.39 7.00
N GLN A 259 -21.57 8.59 6.83
CA GLN A 259 -22.28 8.45 5.56
C GLN A 259 -23.31 9.56 5.37
N ILE A 260 -23.73 9.81 4.13
CA ILE A 260 -24.86 10.71 3.88
C ILE A 260 -26.13 10.07 4.45
N ASP A 261 -26.96 10.89 5.11
CA ASP A 261 -28.27 10.46 5.58
C ASP A 261 -29.08 9.88 4.40
N PRO A 262 -29.52 8.59 4.48
CA PRO A 262 -30.20 7.90 3.39
C PRO A 262 -31.40 8.63 2.80
N LYS A 263 -32.04 9.55 3.53
CA LYS A 263 -33.17 10.34 2.99
C LYS A 263 -32.79 11.28 1.84
N TYR A 264 -31.50 11.60 1.69
CA TYR A 264 -30.98 12.41 0.58
C TYR A 264 -30.39 11.56 -0.55
N LEU A 265 -30.55 10.24 -0.50
CA LEU A 265 -30.08 9.35 -1.56
C LEU A 265 -31.22 9.02 -2.50
N ASN A 266 -30.95 9.12 -3.81
CA ASN A 266 -31.93 8.77 -4.83
C ASN A 266 -32.16 7.24 -4.86
N LYS A 267 -33.39 6.83 -4.50
CA LYS A 267 -33.77 5.43 -4.21
C LYS A 267 -33.60 4.46 -5.39
N GLU A 268 -33.72 4.93 -6.62
CA GLU A 268 -33.53 4.09 -7.82
C GLU A 268 -32.09 3.53 -7.91
N ASN A 269 -31.08 4.29 -7.45
CA ASN A 269 -29.68 3.85 -7.43
C ASN A 269 -29.31 3.02 -6.19
N LEU A 270 -30.20 2.91 -5.19
CA LEU A 270 -30.03 2.07 -3.99
C LEU A 270 -30.51 0.63 -4.19
N ILE A 271 -31.50 0.40 -5.07
CA ILE A 271 -32.00 -0.95 -5.38
C ILE A 271 -30.91 -1.76 -6.11
N ILE A 272 -30.15 -1.13 -7.00
CA ILE A 272 -28.98 -1.74 -7.64
C ILE A 272 -27.88 -2.06 -6.60
N LYS A 273 -27.72 -1.22 -5.55
CA LYS A 273 -26.76 -1.48 -4.46
C LYS A 273 -27.09 -2.68 -3.57
N LYS A 274 -28.39 -2.94 -3.31
CA LYS A 274 -28.80 -4.11 -2.50
C LYS A 274 -28.63 -5.44 -3.24
N ILE A 275 -28.75 -5.42 -4.57
CA ILE A 275 -28.55 -6.61 -5.39
C ILE A 275 -27.06 -7.00 -5.44
N ASP A 276 -26.14 -6.02 -5.45
CA ASP A 276 -24.69 -6.29 -5.46
C ASP A 276 -24.13 -6.75 -4.10
N GLU A 277 -24.65 -6.28 -2.96
CA GLU A 277 -24.26 -6.83 -1.64
C GLU A 277 -24.72 -8.29 -1.45
N VAL A 278 -25.79 -8.70 -2.15
CA VAL A 278 -26.25 -10.10 -2.19
C VAL A 278 -25.43 -10.91 -3.20
N PHE A 279 -25.04 -10.33 -4.34
CA PHE A 279 -24.23 -10.99 -5.37
C PHE A 279 -22.74 -11.16 -4.99
N GLU A 280 -22.20 -10.31 -4.10
CA GLU A 280 -20.86 -10.54 -3.52
C GLU A 280 -20.84 -11.74 -2.57
N PHE A 281 -22.00 -12.14 -2.01
CA PHE A 281 -22.12 -13.33 -1.16
C PHE A 281 -22.28 -14.64 -1.97
N GLU A 282 -22.97 -14.59 -3.12
CA GLU A 282 -23.17 -15.77 -3.98
C GLU A 282 -21.96 -16.13 -4.85
N PHE A 283 -21.01 -15.21 -5.06
CA PHE A 283 -19.79 -15.49 -5.83
C PHE A 283 -18.75 -16.31 -5.06
N GLU A 284 -18.87 -16.42 -3.73
CA GLU A 284 -17.98 -17.25 -2.90
C GLU A 284 -18.42 -18.73 -2.84
N GLU A 285 -19.66 -19.08 -3.21
CA GLU A 285 -20.22 -20.43 -3.03
C GLU A 285 -20.19 -21.35 -4.28
N LYS A 286 -19.89 -20.85 -5.49
CA LYS A 286 -20.00 -21.65 -6.74
C LYS A 286 -18.69 -22.21 -7.33
N ILE A 287 -17.67 -22.46 -6.51
CA ILE A 287 -16.45 -23.15 -6.95
C ILE A 287 -16.17 -24.36 -6.05
N GLU A 288 -17.05 -25.36 -6.11
CA GLU A 288 -16.75 -26.77 -5.82
C GLU A 288 -17.75 -27.62 -6.61
N VAL A 289 -17.32 -28.79 -7.15
CA VAL A 289 -18.06 -29.76 -8.00
C VAL A 289 -18.12 -29.33 -9.50
N GLU A 290 -17.59 -30.01 -10.53
CA GLU A 290 -17.28 -31.42 -10.83
C GLU A 290 -16.35 -31.48 -12.07
N GLN A 291 -15.38 -32.41 -12.11
CA GLN A 291 -14.70 -32.84 -13.35
C GLN A 291 -15.30 -34.18 -13.81
N ASN A 292 -15.68 -34.29 -15.09
CA ASN A 292 -15.31 -35.36 -16.05
C ASN A 292 -16.35 -35.56 -17.17
N ASN A 293 -15.98 -35.26 -18.43
CA ASN A 293 -15.73 -36.27 -19.48
C ASN A 293 -15.41 -35.64 -20.85
N ASP A 294 -14.50 -36.32 -21.56
CA ASP A 294 -13.82 -35.96 -22.81
C ASP A 294 -14.71 -35.88 -24.07
N SER A 295 -14.42 -34.91 -24.97
CA SER A 295 -13.72 -35.15 -26.25
C SER A 295 -13.92 -34.02 -27.29
N ILE A 296 -12.88 -33.87 -28.14
CA ILE A 296 -12.78 -33.15 -29.44
C ILE A 296 -11.98 -31.82 -29.43
N LYS A 297 -10.93 -31.86 -30.26
CA LYS A 297 -9.81 -30.94 -30.49
C LYS A 297 -10.23 -29.65 -31.22
N HIS A 298 -9.66 -28.49 -30.84
CA HIS A 298 -8.77 -27.68 -31.68
C HIS A 298 -8.35 -26.38 -30.97
N ASP A 299 -7.05 -26.08 -31.08
CA ASP A 299 -6.40 -24.77 -31.03
C ASP A 299 -6.49 -23.84 -29.81
N ILE A 300 -5.29 -23.47 -29.35
CA ILE A 300 -4.95 -22.33 -28.48
C ILE A 300 -5.61 -22.35 -27.09
N LYS A 301 -4.91 -22.94 -26.10
CA LYS A 301 -4.73 -22.40 -24.73
C LYS A 301 -4.23 -23.46 -23.73
N ASN A 302 -3.48 -22.95 -22.76
CA ASN A 302 -3.28 -23.46 -21.39
C ASN A 302 -2.35 -24.66 -21.15
N SER A 303 -1.15 -24.34 -20.65
CA SER A 303 -0.61 -24.98 -19.44
C SER A 303 -0.36 -23.93 -18.35
N GLU A 304 -1.43 -23.28 -17.91
CA GLU A 304 -1.65 -22.87 -16.53
C GLU A 304 -2.84 -23.76 -16.12
N LYS A 305 -2.77 -24.67 -15.14
CA LYS A 305 -2.37 -24.58 -13.72
C LYS A 305 -2.20 -26.03 -13.23
N GLN A 306 -1.61 -26.36 -12.09
CA GLN A 306 -1.61 -25.75 -10.77
C GLN A 306 -0.40 -26.35 -10.02
N ASP A 307 0.25 -25.65 -9.10
CA ASP A 307 -0.25 -25.70 -7.75
C ASP A 307 0.00 -24.39 -6.99
N LYS A 308 -1.13 -23.84 -6.51
CA LYS A 308 -1.33 -23.26 -5.17
C LYS A 308 -0.33 -22.19 -4.74
N ASN A 309 -0.78 -20.93 -4.72
CA ASN A 309 -0.31 -20.00 -3.70
C ASN A 309 -1.43 -19.79 -2.66
N PRO A 310 -1.23 -20.31 -1.44
CA PRO A 310 -2.19 -20.29 -0.35
C PRO A 310 -2.26 -18.90 0.29
N THR A 311 -3.41 -18.67 0.91
CA THR A 311 -3.60 -17.80 2.09
C THR A 311 -2.42 -17.94 3.04
N VAL A 312 -1.59 -16.90 3.19
CA VAL A 312 -0.54 -16.91 4.24
C VAL A 312 -1.14 -16.38 5.53
N LYS A 313 -1.71 -17.30 6.31
CA LYS A 313 -1.48 -17.29 7.75
C LYS A 313 0.02 -17.48 7.95
N ILE A 314 0.69 -16.61 8.71
CA ILE A 314 2.06 -16.91 9.16
C ILE A 314 1.91 -17.91 10.31
N GLU A 315 1.87 -19.21 9.98
CA GLU A 315 1.88 -20.29 10.96
C GLU A 315 3.21 -21.07 10.90
N LYS A 316 3.88 -21.03 12.06
CA LYS A 316 4.90 -21.93 12.64
C LYS A 316 6.29 -22.07 11.97
N PRO A 317 7.32 -22.36 12.78
CA PRO A 317 8.53 -21.54 12.86
C PRO A 317 9.71 -22.10 12.05
N ILE A 318 10.75 -21.28 11.92
CA ILE A 318 12.12 -21.81 11.86
C ILE A 318 12.28 -22.70 13.11
N LYS A 319 12.38 -24.02 12.92
CA LYS A 319 12.81 -24.94 13.99
C LYS A 319 14.22 -24.53 14.39
N GLU A 320 14.27 -23.77 15.48
CA GLU A 320 15.39 -23.27 16.28
C GLU A 320 15.15 -21.78 16.61
N ALA A 321 14.03 -21.50 17.28
CA ALA A 321 14.06 -20.45 18.29
C ALA A 321 14.77 -21.05 19.52
N PRO A 322 15.69 -20.33 20.20
CA PRO A 322 16.40 -20.87 21.34
C PRO A 322 15.41 -21.25 22.45
N LYS A 323 15.68 -22.37 23.13
CA LYS A 323 14.92 -22.77 24.30
C LYS A 323 15.15 -21.74 25.40
N THR A 324 14.05 -21.20 25.91
CA THR A 324 13.98 -20.26 27.03
C THR A 324 14.66 -20.86 28.26
N SER A 325 15.83 -20.33 28.59
CA SER A 325 16.46 -20.49 29.90
C SER A 325 16.02 -19.31 30.78
N THR A 326 15.46 -19.60 31.96
CA THR A 326 15.07 -18.65 33.00
C THR A 326 16.27 -18.00 33.72
N LYS A 327 17.47 -18.06 33.16
CA LYS A 327 18.59 -17.22 33.59
C LYS A 327 18.35 -15.79 33.13
N GLU A 328 18.63 -14.85 34.01
CA GLU A 328 18.77 -13.42 33.69
C GLU A 328 19.62 -13.29 32.41
N PHE A 329 18.98 -12.88 31.32
CA PHE A 329 19.63 -12.83 30.01
C PHE A 329 20.60 -11.65 29.98
N GLU A 330 21.89 -11.95 30.09
CA GLU A 330 22.96 -10.97 29.95
C GLU A 330 23.38 -10.89 28.48
N SER A 331 23.17 -9.73 27.85
CA SER A 331 23.48 -9.50 26.45
C SER A 331 24.99 -9.42 26.23
N ASP A 332 25.49 -10.03 25.15
CA ASP A 332 26.90 -9.97 24.74
C ASP A 332 27.23 -8.71 23.92
N ILE A 333 26.30 -7.75 23.85
CA ILE A 333 26.45 -6.49 23.11
C ILE A 333 27.07 -5.42 24.01
N PRO A 334 28.22 -4.83 23.62
CA PRO A 334 28.78 -3.67 24.31
C PRO A 334 27.77 -2.53 24.41
N ASP A 335 27.77 -1.76 25.50
CA ASP A 335 26.92 -0.58 25.60
C ASP A 335 27.47 0.57 24.74
N PHE A 336 27.19 0.50 23.44
CA PHE A 336 27.54 1.55 22.47
C PHE A 336 26.91 2.91 22.80
N GLY A 337 25.91 2.96 23.68
CA GLY A 337 25.31 4.20 24.18
C GLY A 337 26.25 5.02 25.07
N MET A 338 27.25 4.38 25.68
CA MET A 338 28.26 5.05 26.51
C MET A 338 29.32 5.80 25.67
N ILE A 339 29.44 5.48 24.38
CA ILE A 339 30.43 6.08 23.47
C ILE A 339 29.87 7.39 22.91
N LYS A 340 30.41 8.52 23.40
CA LYS A 340 29.95 9.86 23.01
C LYS A 340 30.39 10.26 21.60
N ASP A 341 31.62 9.91 21.20
CA ASP A 341 32.11 10.24 19.86
C ASP A 341 31.40 9.37 18.80
N VAL A 342 30.73 10.03 17.86
CA VAL A 342 29.92 9.34 16.84
C VAL A 342 30.78 8.51 15.92
N ASN A 343 31.98 8.96 15.56
CA ASN A 343 32.85 8.22 14.65
C ASN A 343 33.44 6.98 15.33
N GLU A 344 33.81 7.10 16.60
CA GLU A 344 34.30 5.99 17.41
C GLU A 344 33.21 4.96 17.65
N LYS A 345 31.99 5.40 17.97
CA LYS A 345 30.84 4.50 18.10
C LYS A 345 30.61 3.70 16.81
N LYS A 346 30.70 4.34 15.64
CA LYS A 346 30.58 3.66 14.34
C LYS A 346 31.68 2.63 14.15
N ARG A 347 32.95 2.98 14.43
CA ARG A 347 34.10 2.06 14.34
C ARG A 347 33.93 0.85 15.26
N GLN A 348 33.61 1.07 16.52
CA GLN A 348 33.46 -0.01 17.49
C GLN A 348 32.26 -0.90 17.15
N PHE A 349 31.13 -0.32 16.75
CA PHE A 349 29.96 -1.09 16.31
C PHE A 349 30.29 -2.00 15.12
N PHE A 350 30.93 -1.46 14.08
CA PHE A 350 31.31 -2.27 12.93
C PHE A 350 32.39 -3.29 13.27
N SER A 351 33.38 -2.94 14.09
CA SER A 351 34.42 -3.87 14.56
C SER A 351 33.81 -5.07 15.31
N TYR A 352 32.78 -4.82 16.13
CA TYR A 352 32.06 -5.86 16.85
C TYR A 352 31.21 -6.75 15.93
N MET A 353 30.48 -6.16 14.97
CA MET A 353 29.57 -6.90 14.09
C MET A 353 30.29 -7.67 12.96
N ARG A 354 31.41 -7.14 12.46
CA ARG A 354 32.14 -7.68 11.31
C ARG A 354 32.52 -9.17 11.46
N PRO A 355 33.24 -9.60 12.51
CA PRO A 355 33.63 -11.00 12.64
C PRO A 355 32.42 -11.93 12.75
N LYS A 356 31.29 -11.48 13.33
CA LYS A 356 30.07 -12.28 13.44
C LYS A 356 29.40 -12.48 12.08
N ILE A 357 29.35 -11.44 11.25
CA ILE A 357 28.80 -11.53 9.88
C ILE A 357 29.71 -12.38 8.99
N ILE A 358 31.04 -12.23 9.10
CA ILE A 358 32.00 -13.07 8.37
C ILE A 358 31.78 -14.54 8.74
N ALA A 359 31.78 -14.88 10.03
CA ALA A 359 31.65 -16.26 10.49
C ALA A 359 30.33 -16.93 10.04
N GLU A 360 29.19 -16.20 10.01
CA GLU A 360 27.95 -16.78 9.51
C GLU A 360 27.88 -16.82 7.98
N ASN A 361 28.53 -15.89 7.25
CA ASN A 361 28.68 -15.99 5.79
C ASN A 361 29.58 -17.16 5.39
N GLU A 362 30.64 -17.46 6.17
CA GLU A 362 31.51 -18.63 5.94
C GLU A 362 30.74 -19.94 6.05
N LYS A 363 29.79 -20.03 7.00
CA LYS A 363 28.88 -21.20 7.10
C LYS A 363 28.01 -21.33 5.85
N VAL A 364 27.47 -20.22 5.34
CA VAL A 364 26.71 -20.22 4.08
C VAL A 364 27.59 -20.63 2.88
N LEU A 365 28.87 -20.24 2.86
CA LEU A 365 29.81 -20.68 1.83
C LEU A 365 30.14 -22.17 1.92
N PHE A 366 30.25 -22.71 3.14
CA PHE A 366 30.44 -24.14 3.36
C PHE A 366 29.25 -24.95 2.83
N GLU A 367 28.02 -24.51 3.12
CA GLU A 367 26.80 -25.11 2.56
C GLU A 367 26.77 -24.99 1.03
N ARG A 368 27.20 -23.85 0.48
CA ARG A 368 27.28 -23.63 -0.97
C ARG A 368 28.28 -24.57 -1.64
N ASP A 369 29.47 -24.73 -1.06
CA ASP A 369 30.51 -25.63 -1.56
C ASP A 369 30.04 -27.09 -1.56
N PHE A 370 29.36 -27.51 -0.49
CA PHE A 370 28.71 -28.82 -0.43
C PHE A 370 27.71 -28.99 -1.60
N VAL A 371 26.84 -28.01 -1.85
CA VAL A 371 25.86 -28.09 -2.95
C VAL A 371 26.53 -28.11 -4.34
N LEU A 372 27.63 -27.36 -4.52
CA LEU A 372 28.42 -27.40 -5.76
C LEU A 372 29.04 -28.78 -5.99
N LYS A 373 29.64 -29.38 -4.95
CA LYS A 373 30.19 -30.75 -5.00
C LYS A 373 29.11 -31.76 -5.37
N MET A 374 27.92 -31.66 -4.77
CA MET A 374 26.80 -32.54 -5.10
C MET A 374 26.27 -32.32 -6.52
N GLN A 375 26.28 -31.07 -7.02
CA GLN A 375 25.92 -30.78 -8.40
C GLN A 375 26.90 -31.42 -9.40
N ILE A 376 28.21 -31.39 -9.12
CA ILE A 376 29.23 -32.04 -9.94
C ILE A 376 29.01 -33.56 -9.93
N LYS A 377 28.81 -34.15 -8.75
CA LYS A 377 28.54 -35.58 -8.58
C LYS A 377 27.30 -36.03 -9.37
N LEU A 378 26.24 -35.22 -9.37
CA LEU A 378 25.05 -35.47 -10.21
C LEU A 378 25.38 -35.45 -11.70
N ASN A 379 26.14 -34.45 -12.17
CA ASN A 379 26.51 -34.33 -13.59
C ASN A 379 27.39 -35.49 -14.07
N GLU A 380 28.15 -36.11 -13.15
CA GLU A 380 28.94 -37.32 -13.39
C GLU A 380 28.12 -38.62 -13.26
N ASN A 381 26.79 -38.52 -13.07
CA ASN A 381 25.88 -39.65 -12.84
C ASN A 381 26.25 -40.54 -11.63
N LYS A 382 26.90 -39.97 -10.60
CA LYS A 382 27.22 -40.67 -9.35
C LYS A 382 26.08 -40.55 -8.34
N GLU A 383 25.81 -41.63 -7.61
CA GLU A 383 24.77 -41.66 -6.58
C GLU A 383 25.18 -40.92 -5.30
N PHE A 384 24.21 -40.28 -4.65
CA PHE A 384 24.40 -39.69 -3.33
C PHE A 384 24.31 -40.75 -2.23
N ASN A 385 25.19 -40.70 -1.25
CA ASN A 385 25.08 -41.54 -0.06
C ASN A 385 23.98 -41.01 0.89
N ALA A 386 23.73 -41.75 1.97
CA ALA A 386 22.67 -41.43 2.93
C ALA A 386 22.87 -40.06 3.61
N ASP A 387 24.10 -39.74 4.01
CA ASP A 387 24.42 -38.48 4.68
C ASP A 387 24.34 -37.27 3.73
N GLU A 388 24.84 -37.42 2.50
CA GLU A 388 24.72 -36.43 1.44
C GLU A 388 23.24 -36.14 1.13
N THR A 389 22.44 -37.20 0.99
CA THR A 389 20.99 -37.09 0.75
C THR A 389 20.29 -36.40 1.92
N LYS A 390 20.67 -36.74 3.16
CA LYS A 390 20.11 -36.13 4.37
C LYS A 390 20.46 -34.64 4.46
N GLU A 391 21.71 -34.27 4.20
CA GLU A 391 22.14 -32.88 4.24
C GLU A 391 21.51 -32.06 3.11
N LEU A 392 21.40 -32.60 1.88
CA LEU A 392 20.67 -31.95 0.78
C LEU A 392 19.21 -31.68 1.15
N LYS A 393 18.50 -32.69 1.70
CA LYS A 393 17.11 -32.52 2.14
C LYS A 393 16.98 -31.47 3.23
N LYS A 394 17.90 -31.46 4.20
CA LYS A 394 17.95 -30.44 5.26
C LYS A 394 18.13 -29.03 4.67
N LEU A 395 19.08 -28.84 3.77
CA LEU A 395 19.30 -27.55 3.09
C LEU A 395 18.05 -27.12 2.29
N MET A 396 17.38 -28.04 1.62
CA MET A 396 16.16 -27.73 0.88
C MET A 396 15.03 -27.22 1.79
N VAL A 397 14.84 -27.84 2.96
CA VAL A 397 13.90 -27.35 3.99
C VAL A 397 14.32 -25.97 4.49
N ASP A 398 15.60 -25.82 4.84
CA ASP A 398 16.16 -24.59 5.39
C ASP A 398 16.01 -23.38 4.45
N TYR A 399 16.11 -23.61 3.15
CA TYR A 399 15.97 -22.60 2.11
C TYR A 399 14.60 -22.54 1.43
N ARG A 400 13.61 -23.30 1.95
CA ARG A 400 12.20 -23.32 1.53
C ARG A 400 11.98 -23.77 0.08
N ILE A 401 12.66 -24.85 -0.31
CA ILE A 401 12.55 -25.51 -1.62
C ILE A 401 12.47 -27.04 -1.48
N ASP A 402 11.91 -27.52 -0.37
CA ASP A 402 11.78 -28.93 0.03
C ASP A 402 10.92 -29.80 -0.90
N ASN A 403 10.07 -29.17 -1.73
CA ASN A 403 9.27 -29.84 -2.75
C ASN A 403 10.01 -30.11 -4.09
N ARG A 404 11.35 -30.14 -4.08
CA ARG A 404 12.17 -30.39 -5.28
C ARG A 404 12.79 -31.79 -5.25
N ASP A 405 13.22 -32.26 -6.41
CA ASP A 405 13.84 -33.58 -6.58
C ASP A 405 15.36 -33.43 -6.70
N VAL A 406 16.11 -34.04 -5.78
CA VAL A 406 17.57 -34.00 -5.75
C VAL A 406 18.21 -34.70 -6.95
N SER A 407 17.48 -35.51 -7.72
CA SER A 407 17.98 -36.10 -8.97
C SER A 407 18.02 -35.10 -10.14
N LYS A 408 17.45 -33.90 -9.99
CA LYS A 408 17.33 -32.92 -11.08
C LYS A 408 18.36 -31.81 -10.97
N SER A 409 19.10 -31.56 -12.05
CA SER A 409 20.07 -30.44 -12.15
C SER A 409 19.43 -29.06 -11.85
N LYS A 410 18.14 -28.88 -12.16
CA LYS A 410 17.39 -27.66 -11.84
C LYS A 410 17.33 -27.38 -10.33
N THR A 411 17.23 -28.42 -9.49
CA THR A 411 17.20 -28.30 -8.03
C THR A 411 18.48 -27.67 -7.50
N PHE A 412 19.64 -28.11 -7.98
CA PHE A 412 20.93 -27.53 -7.62
C PHE A 412 21.06 -26.07 -8.07
N LYS A 413 20.55 -25.73 -9.27
CA LYS A 413 20.52 -24.33 -9.74
C LYS A 413 19.65 -23.46 -8.82
N GLU A 414 18.52 -23.96 -8.34
CA GLU A 414 17.65 -23.23 -7.39
C GLU A 414 18.30 -23.10 -6.00
N LEU A 415 18.88 -24.18 -5.45
CA LEU A 415 19.65 -24.14 -4.20
C LEU A 415 20.75 -23.09 -4.27
N LEU A 416 21.54 -23.08 -5.35
CA LEU A 416 22.65 -22.13 -5.50
C LEU A 416 22.20 -20.67 -5.69
N ILE A 417 20.93 -20.40 -6.00
CA ILE A 417 20.39 -19.04 -5.96
C ILE A 417 20.13 -18.61 -4.51
N HIS A 418 19.68 -19.55 -3.68
CA HIS A 418 19.37 -19.34 -2.27
C HIS A 418 20.63 -19.29 -1.39
N ILE A 419 21.56 -20.21 -1.58
CA ILE A 419 22.72 -20.45 -0.72
C ILE A 419 23.95 -19.67 -1.22
N ASP A 420 24.07 -18.41 -0.81
CA ASP A 420 25.25 -17.60 -1.06
C ASP A 420 25.29 -16.44 -0.05
N ILE A 421 26.43 -15.77 0.04
CA ILE A 421 26.70 -14.74 1.05
C ILE A 421 25.79 -13.52 0.91
N ILE A 422 25.62 -12.79 2.00
CA ILE A 422 25.15 -11.39 1.96
C ILE A 422 26.39 -10.50 2.11
N PRO A 423 26.63 -9.53 1.20
CA PRO A 423 27.81 -8.66 1.25
C PRO A 423 27.97 -7.99 2.61
N LEU A 424 29.22 -7.89 3.07
CA LEU A 424 29.54 -7.47 4.43
C LEU A 424 29.09 -6.02 4.68
N GLU A 425 29.25 -5.13 3.70
CA GLU A 425 28.75 -3.75 3.71
C GLU A 425 27.24 -3.71 3.95
N LEU A 426 26.51 -4.57 3.25
CA LEU A 426 25.04 -4.60 3.28
C LEU A 426 24.58 -5.04 4.66
N ALA A 427 25.10 -6.16 5.15
CA ALA A 427 24.75 -6.71 6.45
C ALA A 427 25.18 -5.79 7.62
N LEU A 428 26.37 -5.19 7.57
CA LEU A 428 26.83 -4.22 8.58
C LEU A 428 25.93 -3.00 8.63
N THR A 429 25.52 -2.49 7.46
CA THR A 429 24.69 -1.29 7.40
C THR A 429 23.26 -1.56 7.87
N GLN A 430 22.68 -2.70 7.50
CA GLN A 430 21.37 -3.12 8.03
C GLN A 430 21.45 -3.35 9.55
N ALA A 431 22.51 -3.96 10.05
CA ALA A 431 22.73 -4.10 11.49
C ALA A 431 22.74 -2.74 12.19
N ALA A 432 23.47 -1.74 11.66
CA ALA A 432 23.52 -0.40 12.22
C ALA A 432 22.16 0.30 12.21
N LEU A 433 21.43 0.19 11.10
CA LEU A 433 20.13 0.85 10.91
C LEU A 433 19.06 0.24 11.83
N GLU A 434 18.94 -1.08 11.87
CA GLU A 434 17.90 -1.79 12.63
C GLU A 434 18.13 -1.77 14.15
N SER A 435 19.40 -1.79 14.59
CA SER A 435 19.76 -1.77 16.02
C SER A 435 19.98 -0.36 16.59
N ALA A 436 19.81 0.69 15.77
CA ALA A 436 20.25 2.04 16.11
C ALA A 436 21.70 2.07 16.63
N TRP A 437 22.62 1.51 15.86
CA TRP A 437 24.04 1.35 16.22
C TRP A 437 24.25 0.55 17.52
N GLY A 438 23.45 -0.50 17.73
CA GLY A 438 23.51 -1.39 18.88
C GLY A 438 22.89 -0.84 20.17
N THR A 439 22.33 0.37 20.13
CA THR A 439 21.78 1.03 21.34
C THR A 439 20.32 0.67 21.63
N SER A 440 19.61 0.09 20.66
CA SER A 440 18.19 -0.23 20.80
C SER A 440 17.94 -1.18 21.97
N TYR A 441 16.74 -1.07 22.57
CA TYR A 441 16.32 -1.93 23.68
C TYR A 441 16.41 -3.41 23.31
N PHE A 442 15.93 -3.80 22.13
CA PHE A 442 15.93 -5.20 21.68
C PHE A 442 17.31 -5.71 21.29
N ALA A 443 18.22 -4.84 20.82
CA ALA A 443 19.62 -5.22 20.71
C ALA A 443 20.15 -5.58 22.11
N ARG A 444 20.16 -4.63 23.05
CA ARG A 444 20.78 -4.80 24.38
C ARG A 444 20.10 -5.79 25.32
N LYS A 445 18.83 -6.16 25.09
CA LYS A 445 18.06 -7.05 25.97
C LYS A 445 17.63 -8.35 25.35
N ALA A 446 17.84 -8.53 24.04
CA ALA A 446 17.44 -9.75 23.34
C ALA A 446 18.49 -10.24 22.32
N ASN A 447 19.66 -9.61 22.24
CA ASN A 447 20.67 -9.81 21.19
C ASN A 447 20.08 -9.73 19.76
N ASN A 448 18.98 -9.00 19.59
CA ASN A 448 18.24 -8.92 18.34
C ASN A 448 18.67 -7.68 17.56
N ILE A 449 19.74 -7.84 16.77
CA ILE A 449 20.36 -6.74 16.01
C ILE A 449 19.48 -6.27 14.84
N PHE A 450 18.69 -7.17 14.25
CA PHE A 450 17.98 -6.92 12.99
C PHE A 450 16.46 -6.72 13.15
N GLY A 451 15.96 -6.53 14.38
CA GLY A 451 14.53 -6.30 14.64
C GLY A 451 13.64 -7.49 14.27
N GLN A 452 14.15 -8.71 14.43
CA GLN A 452 13.52 -9.93 13.95
C GLN A 452 12.31 -10.33 14.80
N TRP A 453 11.17 -10.51 14.14
CA TRP A 453 9.96 -11.06 14.74
C TRP A 453 9.99 -12.58 14.78
N CYS A 454 9.34 -13.13 15.79
CA CYS A 454 9.03 -14.55 15.90
C CYS A 454 7.55 -14.72 16.29
N PHE A 455 6.95 -15.86 15.94
CA PHE A 455 5.49 -16.05 15.97
C PHE A 455 5.06 -17.26 16.82
N THR A 456 5.99 -17.79 17.63
CA THR A 456 5.70 -18.87 18.57
C THR A 456 5.60 -18.26 19.97
N PRO A 457 4.50 -18.42 20.71
CA PRO A 457 4.40 -17.86 22.05
C PRO A 457 5.62 -18.23 22.92
N GLY A 458 6.27 -17.24 23.53
CA GLY A 458 7.48 -17.41 24.34
C GLY A 458 8.81 -17.51 23.57
N CYS A 459 8.82 -17.22 22.26
CA CYS A 459 10.03 -17.16 21.45
C CYS A 459 10.82 -15.85 21.62
N GLY A 460 10.25 -14.86 22.29
CA GLY A 460 10.85 -13.53 22.35
C GLY A 460 10.24 -12.60 23.41
N VAL A 461 10.58 -11.31 23.29
CA VAL A 461 10.01 -10.24 24.12
C VAL A 461 8.68 -9.81 23.52
N VAL A 462 7.61 -9.91 24.31
CA VAL A 462 6.29 -9.39 23.93
C VAL A 462 6.34 -7.85 23.87
N PRO A 463 6.04 -7.21 22.72
CA PRO A 463 6.03 -5.75 22.63
C PRO A 463 4.96 -5.14 23.54
N LYS A 464 5.33 -4.10 24.31
CA LYS A 464 4.41 -3.37 25.22
C LYS A 464 3.16 -2.76 24.54
N ARG A 465 3.13 -2.68 23.21
CA ARG A 465 2.04 -2.12 22.40
C ARG A 465 1.59 -3.07 21.28
N ARG A 466 1.69 -4.39 21.50
CA ARG A 466 1.16 -5.40 20.57
C ARG A 466 -0.36 -5.26 20.45
N PRO A 467 -0.92 -5.08 19.25
CA PRO A 467 -2.37 -5.01 19.06
C PRO A 467 -3.07 -6.29 19.55
N ALA A 468 -4.31 -6.15 20.02
CA ALA A 468 -5.11 -7.29 20.45
C ALA A 468 -5.30 -8.27 19.27
N GLY A 469 -4.99 -9.55 19.50
CA GLY A 469 -5.12 -10.62 18.50
C GLY A 469 -3.86 -10.96 17.69
N GLU A 470 -2.80 -10.14 17.73
CA GLU A 470 -1.53 -10.50 17.07
C GLU A 470 -0.65 -11.34 18.00
N THR A 471 0.02 -12.40 17.53
CA THR A 471 0.85 -13.29 18.40
C THR A 471 2.36 -13.10 18.25
N HIS A 472 2.79 -12.07 17.51
CA HIS A 472 4.20 -11.84 17.22
C HIS A 472 4.96 -11.31 18.45
N GLU A 473 6.18 -11.81 18.65
CA GLU A 473 7.14 -11.38 19.67
C GLU A 473 8.44 -10.93 18.99
N VAL A 474 9.26 -10.13 19.68
CA VAL A 474 10.61 -9.79 19.19
C VAL A 474 11.55 -10.89 19.63
N ALA A 475 12.12 -11.64 18.69
CA ALA A 475 12.96 -12.81 18.98
C ALA A 475 14.08 -12.49 19.98
N ILE A 476 14.36 -13.42 20.89
CA ILE A 476 15.54 -13.41 21.77
C ILE A 476 16.54 -14.43 21.23
N PHE A 477 17.82 -14.06 21.24
CA PHE A 477 18.91 -14.91 20.77
C PHE A 477 19.97 -15.09 21.84
N ASP A 478 20.43 -16.32 22.10
CA ASP A 478 21.47 -16.56 23.12
C ASP A 478 22.75 -15.75 22.91
N ASN A 479 23.06 -15.38 21.66
CA ASN A 479 24.16 -14.49 21.30
C ASN A 479 23.86 -13.80 19.96
N VAL A 480 24.62 -12.73 19.65
CA VAL A 480 24.44 -11.99 18.38
C VAL A 480 24.68 -12.84 17.13
N ASN A 481 25.55 -13.86 17.17
CA ASN A 481 25.78 -14.73 16.00
C ASN A 481 24.52 -15.45 15.56
N LEU A 482 23.64 -15.84 16.49
CA LEU A 482 22.34 -16.45 16.16
C LEU A 482 21.39 -15.44 15.49
N SER A 483 21.38 -14.18 15.92
CA SER A 483 20.61 -13.12 15.24
C SER A 483 21.10 -12.89 13.81
N VAL A 484 22.43 -12.86 13.61
CA VAL A 484 23.05 -12.77 12.28
C VAL A 484 22.67 -13.97 11.41
N ARG A 485 22.78 -15.19 11.94
CA ARG A 485 22.41 -16.42 11.23
C ARG A 485 20.96 -16.38 10.75
N TYR A 486 20.03 -16.04 11.65
CA TYR A 486 18.61 -15.93 11.32
C TYR A 486 18.38 -14.90 10.21
N TYR A 487 19.06 -13.75 10.28
CA TYR A 487 18.96 -12.68 9.29
C TYR A 487 19.45 -13.13 7.91
N LEU A 488 20.64 -13.75 7.83
CA LEU A 488 21.20 -14.25 6.57
C LEU A 488 20.28 -15.33 5.97
N LYS A 489 19.81 -16.28 6.78
CA LYS A 489 18.88 -17.33 6.35
C LYS A 489 17.55 -16.73 5.86
N PHE A 490 17.03 -15.70 6.52
CA PHE A 490 15.81 -15.01 6.10
C PHE A 490 15.94 -14.36 4.71
N LEU A 491 17.01 -13.60 4.45
CA LEU A 491 17.27 -13.01 3.13
C LEU A 491 17.50 -14.08 2.04
N ASN A 492 18.13 -15.18 2.41
CA ASN A 492 18.46 -16.27 1.49
C ASN A 492 17.28 -17.22 1.21
N SER A 493 16.28 -17.29 2.08
CA SER A 493 15.16 -18.23 1.94
C SER A 493 13.85 -17.56 1.55
N HIS A 494 13.53 -16.39 2.11
CA HIS A 494 12.18 -15.84 2.02
C HIS A 494 11.81 -15.41 0.58
N PRO A 495 10.60 -15.71 0.07
CA PRO A 495 10.19 -15.37 -1.30
C PRO A 495 10.28 -13.88 -1.64
N LEU A 496 10.01 -13.01 -0.65
CA LEU A 496 10.08 -11.55 -0.77
C LEU A 496 11.47 -11.03 -1.22
N PHE A 497 12.55 -11.76 -0.93
CA PHE A 497 13.92 -11.36 -1.28
C PHE A 497 14.46 -12.06 -2.54
N SER A 498 13.58 -12.64 -3.35
CA SER A 498 13.96 -13.22 -4.65
C SER A 498 14.68 -12.20 -5.56
N LYS A 499 14.31 -10.92 -5.52
CA LYS A 499 15.00 -9.85 -6.25
C LYS A 499 16.43 -9.63 -5.76
N LEU A 500 16.66 -9.69 -4.45
CA LEU A 500 18.00 -9.58 -3.86
C LEU A 500 18.89 -10.75 -4.32
N ARG A 501 18.36 -11.97 -4.29
CA ARG A 501 19.08 -13.17 -4.74
C ARG A 501 19.37 -13.17 -6.24
N LYS A 502 18.45 -12.63 -7.05
CA LYS A 502 18.66 -12.45 -8.50
C LYS A 502 19.74 -11.41 -8.79
N ALA A 503 19.82 -10.33 -8.03
CA ALA A 503 20.91 -9.36 -8.14
C ALA A 503 22.25 -10.04 -7.85
N ARG A 504 22.36 -10.73 -6.71
CA ARG A 504 23.56 -11.52 -6.35
C ARG A 504 23.98 -12.51 -7.45
N LEU A 505 23.03 -13.26 -8.00
CA LEU A 505 23.29 -14.19 -9.09
C LEU A 505 23.85 -13.48 -10.32
N LYS A 506 23.37 -12.27 -10.63
CA LYS A 506 23.87 -11.47 -11.76
C LYS A 506 25.33 -11.06 -11.56
N ASN A 507 25.74 -10.69 -10.34
CA ASN A 507 27.15 -10.42 -10.02
C ASN A 507 28.00 -11.69 -10.20
N ARG A 508 27.57 -12.82 -9.63
CA ARG A 508 28.28 -14.11 -9.78
C ARG A 508 28.44 -14.55 -11.24
N LYS A 509 27.44 -14.31 -12.09
CA LYS A 509 27.50 -14.65 -13.54
C LYS A 509 28.53 -13.82 -14.32
N LYS A 510 29.05 -12.75 -13.73
CA LYS A 510 30.11 -11.92 -14.29
C LYS A 510 31.45 -12.15 -13.57
N ASP A 511 31.53 -13.19 -12.74
CA ASP A 511 32.66 -13.44 -11.84
C ASP A 511 32.97 -12.28 -10.87
N GLU A 512 31.96 -11.45 -10.59
CA GLU A 512 32.06 -10.35 -9.63
C GLU A 512 31.67 -10.83 -8.21
N TYR A 513 32.33 -10.25 -7.20
CA TYR A 513 31.89 -10.41 -5.82
C TYR A 513 30.46 -9.84 -5.65
N PRO A 514 29.57 -10.48 -4.88
CA PRO A 514 28.24 -9.94 -4.58
C PRO A 514 28.28 -8.47 -4.14
N ASN A 515 27.65 -7.59 -4.91
CA ASN A 515 27.71 -6.15 -4.65
C ASN A 515 26.57 -5.68 -3.75
N ALA A 516 26.92 -4.99 -2.67
CA ALA A 516 25.96 -4.48 -1.68
C ALA A 516 24.94 -3.48 -2.28
N TYR A 517 25.36 -2.63 -3.21
CA TYR A 517 24.50 -1.62 -3.84
C TYR A 517 23.50 -2.24 -4.81
N ASP A 518 23.93 -3.25 -5.58
CA ASP A 518 23.05 -4.00 -6.48
C ASP A 518 22.02 -4.80 -5.70
N MET A 519 22.49 -5.55 -4.69
CA MET A 519 21.64 -6.41 -3.86
C MET A 519 20.65 -5.62 -3.01
N SER A 520 21.00 -4.41 -2.55
CA SER A 520 20.08 -3.59 -1.76
C SER A 520 18.81 -3.20 -2.51
N GLY A 521 18.83 -3.15 -3.85
CA GLY A 521 17.65 -2.94 -4.67
C GLY A 521 16.56 -4.02 -4.50
N GLY A 522 16.93 -5.19 -3.98
CA GLY A 522 16.01 -6.28 -3.70
C GLY A 522 15.38 -6.27 -2.30
N LEU A 523 15.67 -5.26 -1.47
CA LEU A 523 15.21 -5.17 -0.08
C LEU A 523 13.95 -4.32 0.13
N SER A 524 13.20 -4.00 -0.93
CA SER A 524 12.02 -3.13 -0.83
C SER A 524 10.92 -3.69 0.08
N ALA A 525 10.94 -5.00 0.33
CA ALA A 525 10.00 -5.68 1.24
C ALA A 525 10.56 -5.89 2.66
N TYR A 526 11.81 -5.50 2.91
CA TYR A 526 12.46 -5.64 4.22
C TYR A 526 11.92 -4.63 5.23
N SER A 527 11.61 -3.41 4.74
CA SER A 527 11.07 -2.32 5.55
C SER A 527 9.78 -1.79 4.95
N ALA A 528 8.84 -1.38 5.79
CA ALA A 528 7.62 -0.67 5.37
C ALA A 528 7.93 0.64 4.60
N ARG A 529 9.16 1.17 4.75
CA ARG A 529 9.67 2.35 4.03
C ARG A 529 10.12 2.05 2.59
N GLY A 530 10.17 0.77 2.18
CA GLY A 530 10.37 0.39 0.79
C GLY A 530 11.64 0.94 0.14
N ASN A 531 11.49 1.75 -0.92
CA ASN A 531 12.62 2.31 -1.65
C ASN A 531 13.38 3.39 -0.86
N ASP A 532 12.74 4.07 0.09
CA ASP A 532 13.42 5.06 0.94
C ASP A 532 14.39 4.35 1.89
N TYR A 533 14.00 3.19 2.40
CA TYR A 533 14.91 2.30 3.12
C TYR A 533 16.10 1.89 2.25
N ILE A 534 15.88 1.56 0.96
CA ILE A 534 16.97 1.23 0.03
C ILE A 534 17.90 2.44 -0.19
N ALA A 535 17.34 3.63 -0.36
CA ALA A 535 18.10 4.86 -0.55
C ALA A 535 18.94 5.21 0.69
N GLU A 536 18.36 5.12 1.88
CA GLU A 536 19.08 5.30 3.14
C GLU A 536 20.17 4.25 3.32
N LEU A 537 19.87 2.98 3.07
CA LEU A 537 20.82 1.89 3.15
C LEU A 537 22.01 2.11 2.21
N ARG A 538 21.76 2.52 0.95
CA ARG A 538 22.80 2.86 -0.03
C ARG A 538 23.62 4.08 0.41
N SER A 539 22.96 5.11 0.94
CA SER A 539 23.63 6.30 1.48
C SER A 539 24.53 5.94 2.67
N MET A 540 24.04 5.12 3.60
CA MET A 540 24.80 4.66 4.75
C MET A 540 25.97 3.75 4.36
N ILE A 541 25.79 2.86 3.37
CA ILE A 541 26.89 2.08 2.80
C ILE A 541 28.01 3.01 2.32
N LYS A 542 27.66 4.01 1.50
CA LYS A 542 28.62 4.96 0.93
C LYS A 542 29.32 5.81 2.00
N THR A 543 28.56 6.39 2.93
CA THR A 543 29.07 7.37 3.90
C THR A 543 29.84 6.73 5.05
N ASN A 544 29.58 5.47 5.37
CA ASN A 544 30.20 4.78 6.50
C ASN A 544 31.31 3.79 6.11
N GLN A 545 31.59 3.61 4.82
CA GLN A 545 32.60 2.66 4.32
C GLN A 545 33.94 2.75 5.06
N LYS A 546 34.44 3.98 5.31
CA LYS A 546 35.70 4.22 6.05
C LYS A 546 35.72 3.71 7.50
N TYR A 547 34.57 3.44 8.09
CA TYR A 547 34.46 2.89 9.45
C TYR A 547 34.24 1.36 9.44
N MET A 548 33.92 0.77 8.28
CA MET A 548 33.56 -0.63 8.17
C MET A 548 34.74 -1.57 8.19
N GLY A 549 35.98 -1.08 8.00
CA GLY A 549 37.23 -1.86 8.02
C GLY A 549 37.21 -3.08 7.09
N LEU A 550 36.80 -2.84 5.85
CA LEU A 550 36.64 -3.80 4.76
C LEU A 550 37.85 -3.81 3.85
#